data_AF-A0A1M7LE52-F1
#
_entry.id   AF-A0A1M7LE52-F1
#
_cell.length_a   1.000
_cell.length_b   1.000
_cell.length_c   1.000
_cell.angle_alpha   90.00
_cell.angle_beta   90.00
_cell.angle_gamma   90.00
#
_symmetry.space_group_name_H-M   'P 1'
#
loop_
_entity.id
_entity.type
_entity.pdbx_description
1 polymer ?
#
loop_
_entity_poly.entity_id
_entity_poly.type
_entity_poly.pdbx_seq_one_letter_code
_entity_poly.pdbx_strand_id
1 'polypeptide(L)'
;MKKNLVVAFILFSIPSFAQKLKLSDTISLTINEHNTIFIKAVFNEKDTLNLNFDTGTTELILINDVLKNTLKSTTELYSTFYHLKIGKTIYKTKVYDAELAGHGTDGRFGWDFFKGKVVELNYDNNSMIIHSELPNYVKLDSKFTTLKMEFWKDLFFVSSEIYAATYSRCNFFRNLR
;
A
#
# COMPACT_ATOMS: atom_id res chain seq x y z
N MET A 1 15.62 -64.59 36.49
CA MET A 1 14.42 -63.75 36.72
C MET A 1 14.56 -62.48 35.88
N LYS A 2 13.56 -62.21 35.03
CA LYS A 2 13.40 -61.01 34.20
C LYS A 2 13.27 -59.75 35.08
N LYS A 3 13.79 -58.61 34.61
CA LYS A 3 13.09 -57.30 34.60
C LYS A 3 13.97 -56.18 33.98
N ASN A 4 13.72 -55.96 32.68
CA ASN A 4 13.48 -54.69 32.02
C ASN A 4 14.28 -53.46 32.49
N LEU A 5 15.29 -53.07 31.72
CA LEU A 5 15.77 -51.70 31.68
C LEU A 5 14.99 -50.96 30.57
N VAL A 6 13.90 -50.29 30.96
CA VAL A 6 13.11 -49.44 30.06
C VAL A 6 13.84 -48.13 29.85
N VAL A 7 14.17 -47.87 28.60
CA VAL A 7 14.69 -46.62 28.05
C VAL A 7 13.71 -45.48 28.34
N ALA A 8 14.20 -44.37 28.90
CA ALA A 8 13.46 -43.10 28.96
C ALA A 8 14.28 -42.01 28.24
N PHE A 9 14.25 -42.03 26.91
CA PHE A 9 14.59 -40.86 26.10
C PHE A 9 13.38 -39.92 26.13
N ILE A 10 13.35 -39.02 27.10
CA ILE A 10 12.44 -37.87 27.07
C ILE A 10 13.01 -36.91 26.02
N LEU A 11 12.60 -37.10 24.76
CA LEU A 11 12.71 -36.08 23.73
C LEU A 11 11.82 -34.92 24.17
N PHE A 12 12.43 -33.88 24.75
CA PHE A 12 11.82 -32.56 24.83
C PHE A 12 11.60 -32.06 23.41
N SER A 13 10.44 -32.37 22.83
CA SER A 13 9.91 -31.67 21.66
C SER A 13 9.49 -30.28 22.13
N ILE A 14 10.45 -29.37 22.27
CA ILE A 14 10.14 -27.95 22.42
C ILE A 14 9.50 -27.53 21.09
N PRO A 15 8.22 -27.15 21.03
CA PRO A 15 7.70 -26.51 19.83
C PRO A 15 8.47 -25.21 19.70
N SER A 16 9.44 -25.19 18.79
CA SER A 16 10.12 -23.96 18.40
C SER A 16 9.05 -23.12 17.70
N PHE A 17 8.40 -22.24 18.47
CA PHE A 17 7.53 -21.22 17.91
C PHE A 17 8.43 -20.34 17.04
N ALA A 18 8.49 -20.65 15.75
CA ALA A 18 9.07 -19.76 14.77
C ALA A 18 8.29 -18.44 14.88
N GLN A 19 8.89 -17.42 15.50
CA GLN A 19 8.31 -16.08 15.51
C GLN A 19 8.25 -15.65 14.05
N LYS A 20 7.04 -15.55 13.51
CA LYS A 20 6.81 -15.04 12.16
C LYS A 20 7.41 -13.63 12.10
N LEU A 21 8.47 -13.46 11.32
CA LEU A 21 9.14 -12.18 11.15
C LEU A 21 8.13 -11.18 10.58
N LYS A 22 7.81 -10.14 11.35
CA LYS A 22 7.00 -9.02 10.88
C LYS A 22 7.88 -8.15 10.00
N LEU A 23 7.70 -8.27 8.69
CA LEU A 23 8.42 -7.45 7.73
C LEU A 23 7.68 -6.13 7.55
N SER A 24 8.43 -5.04 7.61
CA SER A 24 7.93 -3.70 7.38
C SER A 24 8.89 -2.93 6.48
N ASP A 25 8.34 -2.12 5.59
CA ASP A 25 9.08 -1.19 4.75
C ASP A 25 8.59 0.23 4.97
N THR A 26 9.51 1.16 5.22
CA THR A 26 9.19 2.56 5.54
C THR A 26 9.65 3.43 4.38
N ILE A 27 8.70 4.14 3.79
CA ILE A 27 8.89 4.99 2.62
C ILE A 27 8.65 6.43 3.07
N SER A 28 9.52 7.35 2.67
CA SER A 28 9.29 8.78 2.91
C SER A 28 8.06 9.23 2.13
N LEU A 29 7.13 9.89 2.83
CA LEU A 29 5.89 10.43 2.30
C LEU A 29 5.93 11.95 2.36
N THR A 30 5.48 12.61 1.30
CA THR A 30 5.40 14.06 1.22
C THR A 30 3.97 14.48 0.98
N ILE A 31 3.57 15.59 1.61
CA ILE A 31 2.30 16.27 1.36
C ILE A 31 2.64 17.69 0.93
N ASN A 32 2.18 18.09 -0.26
CA ASN A 32 2.41 19.45 -0.75
C ASN A 32 1.29 20.42 -0.35
N GLU A 33 1.42 21.69 -0.75
CA GLU A 33 0.45 22.75 -0.50
C GLU A 33 -0.95 22.48 -1.06
N HIS A 34 -1.09 21.51 -1.96
CA HIS A 34 -2.36 21.06 -2.53
C HIS A 34 -2.92 19.81 -1.86
N ASN A 35 -2.38 19.41 -0.69
CA ASN A 35 -2.71 18.18 0.03
C ASN A 35 -2.51 16.89 -0.79
N THR A 36 -1.66 16.94 -1.82
CA THR A 36 -1.32 15.74 -2.60
C THR A 36 -0.31 14.94 -1.82
N ILE A 37 -0.67 13.69 -1.49
CA ILE A 37 0.21 12.71 -0.87
C ILE A 37 1.01 12.02 -1.97
N PHE A 38 2.34 12.09 -1.91
CA PHE A 38 3.20 11.43 -2.89
C PHE A 38 4.47 10.83 -2.27
N ILE A 39 5.03 9.85 -2.98
CA ILE A 39 6.28 9.17 -2.63
C ILE A 39 7.23 9.19 -3.82
N LYS A 40 8.52 8.96 -3.56
CA LYS A 40 9.50 8.73 -4.62
C LYS A 40 9.53 7.25 -5.00
N ALA A 41 9.48 6.98 -6.30
CA ALA A 41 9.63 5.64 -6.88
C ALA A 41 10.70 5.65 -7.98
N VAL A 42 11.32 4.51 -8.24
CA VAL A 42 12.23 4.34 -9.37
C VAL A 42 11.56 3.49 -10.43
N PHE A 43 11.23 4.10 -11.55
CA PHE A 43 10.66 3.47 -12.73
C PHE A 43 11.75 2.97 -13.66
N ASN A 44 11.61 1.71 -14.07
CA ASN A 44 12.47 1.02 -15.02
C ASN A 44 13.97 1.20 -14.73
N GLU A 45 14.32 1.16 -13.44
CA GLU A 45 15.70 1.24 -12.91
C GLU A 45 16.44 2.56 -13.20
N LYS A 46 15.78 3.53 -13.86
CA LYS A 46 16.44 4.71 -14.44
C LYS A 46 15.81 6.03 -14.01
N ASP A 47 14.48 6.09 -14.01
CA ASP A 47 13.74 7.32 -13.84
C ASP A 47 13.22 7.41 -12.40
N THR A 48 13.56 8.48 -11.68
CA THR A 48 13.00 8.74 -10.34
C THR A 48 11.78 9.63 -10.50
N LEU A 49 10.63 9.15 -10.01
CA LEU A 49 9.34 9.81 -10.15
C LEU A 49 8.76 10.17 -8.78
N ASN A 50 8.11 11.32 -8.68
CA ASN A 50 7.23 11.67 -7.58
C ASN A 50 5.82 11.21 -7.93
N LEU A 51 5.33 10.13 -7.30
CA LEU A 51 4.05 9.53 -7.63
C LEU A 51 3.02 9.75 -6.52
N ASN A 52 1.86 10.29 -6.89
CA ASN A 52 0.70 10.40 -6.01
C ASN A 52 0.20 9.00 -5.62
N PHE A 53 -0.05 8.79 -4.33
CA PHE A 53 -0.76 7.61 -3.86
C PHE A 53 -2.27 7.83 -3.94
N ASP A 54 -2.92 7.25 -4.96
CA ASP A 54 -4.36 7.45 -5.24
C ASP A 54 -5.11 6.14 -4.99
N THR A 55 -5.89 6.08 -3.90
CA THR A 55 -6.71 4.90 -3.58
C THR A 55 -7.82 4.64 -4.60
N GLY A 56 -8.10 5.60 -5.49
CA GLY A 56 -9.02 5.51 -6.60
C GLY A 56 -8.40 5.04 -7.91
N THR A 57 -7.12 4.67 -7.88
CA THR A 57 -6.36 4.19 -9.03
C THR A 57 -5.93 2.74 -8.84
N THR A 58 -5.68 2.05 -9.96
CA THR A 58 -4.95 0.79 -10.05
C THR A 58 -3.82 0.93 -11.05
N GLU A 59 -2.75 0.15 -10.91
CA GLU A 59 -1.57 0.22 -11.76
C GLU A 59 -0.88 1.61 -11.74
N LEU A 60 0.08 1.81 -12.64
CA LEU A 60 0.82 3.06 -12.78
C LEU A 60 0.21 3.93 -13.89
N ILE A 61 -0.16 5.16 -13.52
CA ILE A 61 -0.59 6.20 -14.46
C ILE A 61 0.45 7.30 -14.45
N LEU A 62 1.01 7.65 -15.61
CA LEU A 62 1.93 8.77 -15.78
C LEU A 62 1.27 9.90 -16.57
N ILE A 63 1.61 11.15 -16.26
CA ILE A 63 1.05 12.28 -17.01
C ILE A 63 1.67 12.37 -18.41
N ASN A 64 0.87 12.85 -19.37
CA ASN A 64 1.28 13.00 -20.77
C ASN A 64 2.58 13.77 -20.96
N ASP A 65 2.80 14.82 -20.15
CA ASP A 65 4.03 15.62 -20.20
C ASP A 65 5.27 14.79 -19.81
N VAL A 66 5.17 14.02 -18.73
CA VAL A 66 6.26 13.16 -18.23
C VAL A 66 6.64 12.09 -19.26
N LEU A 67 5.64 11.44 -19.84
CA LEU A 67 5.82 10.41 -20.88
C LEU A 67 6.56 10.95 -22.12
N LYS A 68 6.31 12.22 -22.48
CA LYS A 68 6.89 12.85 -23.69
C LYS A 68 8.22 13.53 -23.44
N ASN A 69 8.37 14.20 -22.31
CA ASN A 69 9.40 15.22 -22.11
C ASN A 69 10.37 14.90 -20.96
N THR A 70 10.00 14.02 -20.02
CA THR A 70 10.77 13.81 -18.78
C THR A 70 11.44 12.44 -18.71
N LEU A 71 10.75 11.37 -19.13
CA LEU A 71 11.28 10.02 -19.01
C LEU A 71 12.50 9.79 -19.90
N LYS A 72 13.53 9.17 -19.33
CA LYS A 72 14.68 8.66 -20.10
C LYS A 72 14.44 7.25 -20.63
N SER A 73 13.42 6.56 -20.14
CA SER A 73 13.00 5.23 -20.60
C SER A 73 11.99 5.33 -21.73
N THR A 74 12.20 4.60 -22.82
CA THR A 74 11.17 4.41 -23.84
C THR A 74 10.04 3.57 -23.27
N THR A 75 8.84 4.14 -23.22
CA THR A 75 7.69 3.53 -22.53
C THR A 75 6.58 3.23 -23.53
N GLU A 76 6.21 1.95 -23.63
CA GLU A 76 5.03 1.47 -24.35
C GLU A 76 3.86 1.36 -23.39
N LEU A 77 2.73 1.95 -23.75
CA LEU A 77 1.55 1.97 -22.90
C LEU A 77 0.75 0.66 -23.02
N TYR A 78 0.02 0.32 -21.94
CA TYR A 78 -1.04 -0.70 -21.87
C TYR A 78 -0.66 -2.19 -22.05
N SER A 79 0.42 -2.51 -22.76
CA SER A 79 0.79 -3.89 -23.08
C SER A 79 2.05 -4.38 -22.38
N THR A 80 2.96 -3.47 -22.05
CA THR A 80 4.31 -3.82 -21.60
C THR A 80 4.44 -3.67 -20.09
N PHE A 81 5.01 -4.70 -19.44
CA PHE A 81 5.26 -4.68 -18.00
C PHE A 81 6.62 -4.07 -17.69
N TYR A 82 6.63 -3.12 -16.78
CA TYR A 82 7.82 -2.42 -16.31
C TYR A 82 8.08 -2.69 -14.83
N HIS A 83 9.33 -2.51 -14.42
CA HIS A 83 9.72 -2.53 -13.01
C HIS A 83 9.42 -1.16 -12.38
N LEU A 84 8.66 -1.16 -11.29
CA LEU A 84 8.46 0.00 -10.45
C LEU A 84 8.97 -0.32 -9.04
N LYS A 85 10.07 0.31 -8.63
CA LYS A 85 10.59 0.16 -7.28
C LYS A 85 9.99 1.22 -6.36
N ILE A 86 9.27 0.76 -5.35
CA ILE A 86 8.71 1.59 -4.28
C ILE A 86 9.31 1.09 -2.96
N GLY A 87 10.03 1.96 -2.25
CA GLY A 87 10.82 1.56 -1.09
C GLY A 87 11.85 0.50 -1.45
N LYS A 88 11.81 -0.63 -0.74
CA LYS A 88 12.68 -1.81 -0.94
C LYS A 88 12.10 -2.83 -1.92
N THR A 89 10.84 -2.69 -2.34
CA THR A 89 10.15 -3.69 -3.14
C THR A 89 10.10 -3.28 -4.61
N ILE A 90 10.31 -4.24 -5.50
CA ILE A 90 10.16 -4.07 -6.96
C ILE A 90 8.84 -4.72 -7.37
N TYR A 91 7.97 -3.93 -7.98
CA TYR A 91 6.69 -4.35 -8.52
C TYR A 91 6.71 -4.40 -10.04
N LYS A 92 5.80 -5.17 -10.63
CA LYS A 92 5.54 -5.18 -12.07
C LYS A 92 4.21 -4.49 -12.35
N THR A 93 4.20 -3.58 -13.32
CA THR A 93 2.99 -2.82 -13.67
C THR A 93 3.03 -2.44 -15.14
N LYS A 94 1.85 -2.27 -15.75
CA LYS A 94 1.74 -1.57 -17.03
C LYS A 94 1.65 -0.08 -16.78
N VAL A 95 1.97 0.69 -17.81
CA VAL A 95 1.85 2.14 -17.78
C VAL A 95 0.63 2.56 -18.57
N TYR A 96 -0.17 3.43 -17.96
CA TYR A 96 -1.27 4.14 -18.60
C TYR A 96 -0.97 5.63 -18.56
N ASP A 97 -1.59 6.36 -19.46
CA ASP A 97 -1.47 7.81 -19.55
C ASP A 97 -2.69 8.51 -18.95
N ALA A 98 -2.46 9.72 -18.46
CA ALA A 98 -3.52 10.65 -18.11
C ALA A 98 -3.08 12.08 -18.42
N GLU A 99 -4.06 12.97 -18.59
CA GLU A 99 -3.75 14.38 -18.76
C GLU A 99 -3.18 14.98 -17.47
N LEU A 100 -3.75 14.60 -16.32
CA LEU A 100 -3.42 15.15 -15.01
C LEU A 100 -3.30 14.07 -13.94
N ALA A 101 -2.49 14.36 -12.93
CA ALA A 101 -2.40 13.66 -11.66
C ALA A 101 -2.55 14.68 -10.52
N GLY A 102 -2.29 14.27 -9.26
CA GLY A 102 -2.20 15.23 -8.16
C GLY A 102 -1.19 16.32 -8.46
N HIS A 103 -1.46 17.55 -8.02
CA HIS A 103 -0.61 18.70 -8.33
C HIS A 103 0.85 18.42 -7.94
N GLY A 104 1.79 18.78 -8.81
CA GLY A 104 3.22 18.62 -8.56
C GLY A 104 3.74 17.17 -8.59
N THR A 105 2.99 16.24 -9.19
CA THR A 105 3.41 14.83 -9.31
C THR A 105 3.54 14.40 -10.77
N ASP A 106 4.40 13.40 -10.99
CA ASP A 106 4.70 12.87 -12.33
C ASP A 106 3.64 11.85 -12.81
N GLY A 107 2.72 11.51 -11.91
CA GLY A 107 1.75 10.45 -12.10
C GLY A 107 1.15 10.00 -10.78
N ARG A 108 0.40 8.91 -10.83
CA ARG A 108 -0.26 8.29 -9.67
C ARG A 108 -0.20 6.78 -9.75
N PHE A 109 -0.26 6.14 -8.60
CA PHE A 109 -0.28 4.69 -8.49
C PHE A 109 -1.33 4.24 -7.48
N GLY A 110 -1.84 3.04 -7.72
CA GLY A 110 -2.94 2.47 -6.95
C GLY A 110 -2.56 1.74 -5.66
N TRP A 111 -3.60 1.37 -4.92
CA TRP A 111 -3.48 0.51 -3.73
C TRP A 111 -3.09 -0.93 -4.07
N ASP A 112 -3.28 -1.34 -5.33
CA ASP A 112 -3.12 -2.71 -5.81
C ASP A 112 -1.67 -3.21 -5.73
N PHE A 113 -0.69 -2.31 -5.75
CA PHE A 113 0.71 -2.62 -5.47
C PHE A 113 0.92 -3.25 -4.08
N PHE A 114 0.03 -2.94 -3.13
CA PHE A 114 0.15 -3.40 -1.74
C PHE A 114 -0.88 -4.49 -1.39
N LYS A 115 -1.39 -5.23 -2.39
CA LYS A 115 -2.31 -6.36 -2.16
C LYS A 115 -1.77 -7.33 -1.11
N GLY A 116 -2.60 -7.64 -0.10
CA GLY A 116 -2.24 -8.53 1.00
C GLY A 116 -1.31 -7.90 2.06
N LYS A 117 -1.09 -6.59 2.01
CA LYS A 117 -0.32 -5.82 3.01
C LYS A 117 -1.24 -4.85 3.76
N VAL A 118 -0.71 -4.26 4.82
CA VAL A 118 -1.33 -3.12 5.51
C VAL A 118 -0.51 -1.88 5.18
N VAL A 119 -1.16 -0.87 4.60
CA VAL A 119 -0.57 0.43 4.31
C VAL A 119 -0.94 1.39 5.44
N GLU A 120 0.06 1.95 6.11
CA GLU A 120 -0.10 3.00 7.10
C GLU A 120 0.42 4.31 6.53
N LEU A 121 -0.38 5.37 6.65
CA LEU A 121 0.03 6.73 6.37
C LEU A 121 0.24 7.43 7.72
N ASN A 122 1.51 7.58 8.11
CA ASN A 122 1.89 8.24 9.35
C ASN A 122 2.28 9.69 9.04
N TYR A 123 1.30 10.59 9.24
CA TYR A 123 1.42 12.02 8.97
C TYR A 123 2.41 12.72 9.89
N ASP A 124 2.48 12.33 11.15
CA ASP A 124 3.39 12.93 12.14
C ASP A 124 4.87 12.71 11.75
N ASN A 125 5.17 11.52 11.22
CA ASN A 125 6.52 11.13 10.82
C ASN A 125 6.79 11.28 9.32
N ASN A 126 5.85 11.82 8.54
CA ASN A 126 5.94 11.94 7.08
C ASN A 126 6.36 10.61 6.41
N SER A 127 5.69 9.52 6.77
CA SER A 127 6.05 8.19 6.28
C SER A 127 4.85 7.35 5.85
N MET A 128 5.04 6.58 4.78
CA MET A 128 4.18 5.49 4.37
C MET A 128 4.85 4.18 4.79
N ILE A 129 4.17 3.38 5.61
CA ILE A 129 4.72 2.15 6.16
C ILE A 129 3.91 0.96 5.63
N ILE A 130 4.60 0.00 5.01
CA ILE A 130 4.02 -1.21 4.43
C ILE A 130 4.29 -2.37 5.36
N HIS A 131 3.27 -2.81 6.10
CA HIS A 131 3.37 -3.93 7.02
C HIS A 131 2.90 -5.24 6.38
N SER A 132 3.56 -6.35 6.72
CA SER A 132 3.12 -7.69 6.30
C SER A 132 1.83 -8.17 6.99
N GLU A 133 1.43 -7.52 8.08
CA GLU A 133 0.24 -7.82 8.87
C GLU A 133 -0.14 -6.62 9.73
N LEU A 134 -1.38 -6.58 10.24
CA LEU A 134 -1.87 -5.48 11.08
C LEU A 134 -0.99 -5.33 12.35
N PRO A 135 -0.39 -4.14 12.59
CA PRO A 135 0.50 -3.93 13.73
C PRO A 135 -0.18 -4.15 15.08
N ASN A 136 0.58 -4.60 16.08
CA ASN A 136 0.03 -4.89 17.41
C ASN A 136 -0.50 -3.64 18.12
N TYR A 137 0.13 -2.47 17.95
CA TYR A 137 -0.37 -1.24 18.57
C TYR A 137 -1.74 -0.85 18.02
N VAL A 138 -2.03 -1.11 16.73
CA VAL A 138 -3.37 -0.90 16.16
C VAL A 138 -4.39 -1.88 16.76
N LYS A 139 -4.00 -3.14 16.95
CA LYS A 139 -4.89 -4.18 17.54
C LYS A 139 -5.22 -3.92 19.00
N LEU A 140 -4.31 -3.30 19.74
CA LEU A 140 -4.38 -3.13 21.19
C LEU A 140 -4.88 -1.75 21.62
N ASP A 141 -4.84 -0.76 20.72
CA ASP A 141 -5.29 0.60 21.02
C ASP A 141 -6.78 0.79 20.65
N SER A 142 -7.59 1.06 21.67
CA SER A 142 -9.05 1.28 21.53
C SER A 142 -9.43 2.55 20.78
N LYS A 143 -8.46 3.41 20.43
CA LYS A 143 -8.69 4.60 19.60
C LYS A 143 -8.86 4.27 18.12
N PHE A 144 -8.44 3.09 17.68
CA PHE A 144 -8.68 2.66 16.29
C PHE A 144 -10.07 2.04 16.15
N THR A 145 -10.71 2.35 15.02
CA THR A 145 -11.94 1.69 14.60
C THR A 145 -11.71 0.96 13.27
N THR A 146 -12.33 -0.20 13.13
CA THR A 146 -12.30 -0.95 11.87
C THR A 146 -13.56 -0.62 11.08
N LEU A 147 -13.37 -0.17 9.84
CA LEU A 147 -14.46 0.06 8.91
C LEU A 147 -14.56 -1.11 7.92
N LYS A 148 -15.79 -1.47 7.55
CA LYS A 148 -16.02 -2.47 6.50
C LYS A 148 -15.57 -1.89 5.16
N MET A 149 -14.70 -2.62 4.48
CA MET A 149 -14.27 -2.34 3.11
C MET A 149 -15.11 -3.18 2.14
N GLU A 150 -15.67 -2.55 1.12
CA GLU A 150 -16.44 -3.18 0.05
C GLU A 150 -15.78 -2.89 -1.29
N PHE A 151 -15.79 -3.85 -2.22
CA PHE A 151 -15.19 -3.69 -3.54
C PHE A 151 -16.28 -3.64 -4.61
N TRP A 152 -16.20 -2.66 -5.51
CA TRP A 152 -17.04 -2.58 -6.70
C TRP A 152 -16.17 -2.19 -7.90
N LYS A 153 -16.15 -3.05 -8.93
CA LYS A 153 -15.31 -2.88 -10.13
C LYS A 153 -13.84 -2.55 -9.80
N ASP A 154 -13.24 -3.35 -8.91
CA ASP A 154 -11.84 -3.21 -8.46
C ASP A 154 -11.51 -1.91 -7.71
N LEU A 155 -12.49 -1.07 -7.39
CA LEU A 155 -12.34 0.03 -6.47
C LEU A 155 -12.84 -0.38 -5.10
N PHE A 156 -12.09 -0.03 -4.06
CA PHE A 156 -12.57 -0.22 -2.69
C PHE A 156 -13.30 1.02 -2.18
N PHE A 157 -14.25 0.78 -1.31
CA PHE A 157 -15.09 1.77 -0.66
C PHE A 157 -15.17 1.42 0.82
N VAL A 158 -15.23 2.45 1.66
CA VAL A 158 -15.63 2.30 3.05
C VAL A 158 -17.00 2.93 3.23
N SER A 159 -17.87 2.25 3.97
CA SER A 159 -19.19 2.78 4.31
C SER A 159 -19.09 3.61 5.58
N SER A 160 -19.68 4.81 5.54
CA SER A 160 -19.80 5.69 6.70
C SER A 160 -21.15 6.41 6.70
N GLU A 161 -21.63 6.76 7.89
CA GLU A 161 -22.82 7.59 8.07
C GLU A 161 -22.40 9.03 8.40
N ILE A 162 -22.95 9.99 7.67
CA ILE A 162 -22.80 11.42 7.97
C ILE A 162 -24.10 11.91 8.60
N TYR A 163 -24.00 12.57 9.75
CA TYR A 163 -25.13 13.22 10.41
C TYR A 163 -25.05 14.73 10.15
N ALA A 164 -26.00 15.24 9.36
CA ALA A 164 -26.20 16.68 9.20
C ALA A 164 -27.44 17.10 10.00
N ALA A 165 -27.40 18.27 10.63
CA ALA A 165 -28.39 18.72 11.61
C ALA A 165 -29.86 18.75 11.13
N THR A 166 -30.11 18.68 9.82
CA THR A 166 -31.46 18.81 9.22
C THR A 166 -31.89 17.65 8.32
N TYR A 167 -31.03 16.67 8.01
CA TYR A 167 -31.39 15.51 7.17
C TYR A 167 -30.70 14.22 7.62
N SER A 168 -31.48 13.14 7.64
CA SER A 168 -31.11 11.82 8.12
C SER A 168 -30.37 10.98 7.06
N ARG A 169 -29.35 10.25 7.56
CA ARG A 169 -28.65 9.09 6.99
C ARG A 169 -28.48 9.06 5.46
N CYS A 170 -27.28 9.44 5.01
CA CYS A 170 -26.77 9.03 3.71
C CYS A 170 -25.61 8.04 3.92
N ASN A 171 -25.74 6.82 3.37
CA ASN A 171 -24.61 5.89 3.28
C ASN A 171 -23.63 6.44 2.25
N PHE A 172 -22.49 6.95 2.72
CA PHE A 172 -21.43 7.40 1.84
C PHE A 172 -20.52 6.23 1.47
N PHE A 173 -20.44 5.93 0.18
CA PHE A 173 -19.38 5.12 -0.40
C PHE A 173 -18.30 6.09 -0.88
N ARG A 174 -17.26 6.30 -0.08
CA ARG A 174 -16.15 7.16 -0.47
C ARG A 174 -14.95 6.29 -0.84
N ASN A 175 -14.45 6.48 -2.06
CA ASN A 175 -13.05 6.21 -2.33
C ASN A 175 -12.26 7.36 -1.69
N LEU A 176 -11.26 7.06 -0.87
CA LEU A 176 -10.50 8.03 -0.07
C LEU A 176 -9.59 8.90 -0.98
N ARG A 177 -10.20 9.72 -1.84
CA ARG A 177 -9.54 10.83 -2.54
C ARG A 177 -9.45 12.05 -1.65
#